data_AF-A0A7C2ZJL3-F1
#
_entry.id   AF-A0A7C2ZJL3-F1
#
_cell.length_a   1.000
_cell.length_b   1.000
_cell.length_c   1.000
_cell.angle_alpha   90.00
_cell.angle_beta   90.00
_cell.angle_gamma   90.00
#
_symmetry.space_group_name_H-M   'P 1'
#
loop_
_entity.id
_entity.type
_entity.pdbx_description
1 polymer ?
#
loop_
_entity_poly.entity_id
_entity_poly.type
_entity_poly.pdbx_seq_one_letter_code
_entity_poly.pdbx_strand_id
1 'polypeptide(L)'
;MSCWPRLRSLLFLVPLGTLAGAYAWIGWATGDAWPWQRGVHEDGQRTLLNTVFYFEHALRELPLDAMLAWAVAAAAAYFYPQIRLDTSARSAWLRLSAVVSALLLAGIVAGTWVTAGANAVAQNLAQMPTRPGAALAWGAHWRYHILERLALLLASFALLGLLANGRQRSSRKALALYLGSLAGFVLLTFSFGLTREPFADSRYLGHQARELFTHGLVTFPLAVGACLTLARGVPASSAGRRTGTMRSIWLACTATGLLGTYVSLGALLTGASQQTQTHELHRLVAAHVFEHTLGYVLVAAWSACFYLWWAEPKDPAAAAPRNAP
;
A
#
# COMPACT_ATOMS: atom_id res chain seq x y z
N MET A 1 -5.78 14.24 -26.36
CA MET A 1 -6.78 13.34 -25.72
C MET A 1 -6.24 12.95 -24.34
N SER A 2 -7.02 13.05 -23.27
CA SER A 2 -6.50 12.72 -21.93
C SER A 2 -6.47 11.19 -21.76
N CYS A 3 -5.29 10.61 -21.47
CA CYS A 3 -5.15 9.19 -21.13
C CYS A 3 -5.76 8.84 -19.75
N TRP A 4 -6.40 9.83 -19.12
CA TRP A 4 -6.86 9.81 -17.74
C TRP A 4 -7.93 8.75 -17.43
N PRO A 5 -8.96 8.54 -18.28
CA PRO A 5 -9.96 7.51 -18.01
C PRO A 5 -9.35 6.09 -18.07
N ARG A 6 -8.49 5.83 -19.06
CA ARG A 6 -7.84 4.52 -19.24
C ARG A 6 -6.93 4.17 -18.06
N LEU A 7 -6.13 5.13 -17.62
CA LEU A 7 -5.25 4.95 -16.48
C LEU A 7 -6.01 4.69 -15.17
N ARG A 8 -7.11 5.42 -14.94
CA ARG A 8 -7.97 5.16 -13.77
C ARG A 8 -8.51 3.74 -13.80
N SER A 9 -8.96 3.25 -14.95
CA SER A 9 -9.39 1.85 -15.08
C SER A 9 -8.27 0.88 -14.74
N LEU A 10 -7.03 1.12 -15.19
CA LEU A 10 -5.89 0.26 -14.87
C LEU A 10 -5.62 0.16 -13.36
N LEU A 11 -5.81 1.24 -12.59
CA LEU A 11 -5.61 1.23 -11.13
C LEU A 11 -6.58 0.30 -10.38
N PHE A 12 -7.71 -0.08 -10.99
CA PHE A 12 -8.66 -1.04 -10.44
C PHE A 12 -8.60 -2.40 -11.15
N LEU A 13 -8.32 -2.41 -12.45
CA LEU A 13 -8.20 -3.64 -13.25
C LEU A 13 -6.96 -4.44 -12.89
N VAL A 14 -5.84 -3.80 -12.55
CA VAL A 14 -4.63 -4.52 -12.11
C VAL A 14 -4.90 -5.28 -10.80
N PRO A 15 -5.38 -4.64 -9.71
CA PRO A 15 -5.80 -5.35 -8.49
C PRO A 15 -6.78 -6.51 -8.75
N LEU A 16 -7.83 -6.25 -9.55
CA LEU A 16 -8.85 -7.25 -9.87
C LEU A 16 -8.26 -8.44 -10.65
N GLY A 17 -7.41 -8.15 -11.64
CA GLY A 17 -6.72 -9.16 -12.44
C GLY A 17 -5.76 -9.99 -11.61
N THR A 18 -5.02 -9.37 -10.69
CA THR A 18 -4.12 -10.07 -9.77
C THR A 18 -4.89 -11.00 -8.84
N LEU A 19 -5.99 -10.53 -8.23
CA LEU A 19 -6.85 -11.36 -7.37
C LEU A 19 -7.50 -12.51 -8.14
N ALA A 20 -8.09 -12.23 -9.31
CA ALA A 20 -8.73 -13.25 -10.14
C ALA A 20 -7.72 -14.28 -10.66
N GLY A 21 -6.55 -13.83 -11.10
CA GLY A 21 -5.46 -14.69 -11.54
C GLY A 21 -4.93 -15.58 -10.41
N ALA A 22 -4.74 -15.03 -9.20
CA ALA A 22 -4.33 -15.79 -8.04
C ALA A 22 -5.38 -16.84 -7.64
N TYR A 23 -6.67 -16.48 -7.63
CA TYR A 23 -7.75 -17.44 -7.35
C TYR A 23 -7.78 -18.58 -8.38
N ALA A 24 -7.73 -18.24 -9.67
CA ALA A 24 -7.73 -19.23 -10.75
C ALA A 24 -6.51 -20.16 -10.67
N TRP A 25 -5.33 -19.62 -10.35
CA TRP A 25 -4.12 -20.43 -10.18
C TRP A 25 -4.25 -21.39 -8.99
N ILE A 26 -4.76 -20.94 -7.84
CA ILE A 26 -5.02 -21.83 -6.70
C ILE A 26 -6.01 -22.93 -7.10
N GLY A 27 -7.10 -22.58 -7.78
CA GLY A 27 -8.11 -23.56 -8.18
C GLY A 27 -7.57 -24.60 -9.16
N TRP A 28 -6.77 -24.18 -10.15
CA TRP A 28 -6.08 -25.08 -11.07
C TRP A 28 -5.08 -26.00 -10.33
N ALA A 29 -4.25 -25.44 -9.46
CA ALA A 29 -3.22 -26.21 -8.75
C ALA A 29 -3.79 -27.22 -7.75
N THR A 30 -4.94 -26.92 -7.15
CA THR A 30 -5.62 -27.81 -6.20
C THR A 30 -6.61 -28.77 -6.86
N GLY A 31 -6.90 -28.59 -8.16
CA GLY A 31 -7.94 -29.34 -8.86
C GLY A 31 -9.35 -29.03 -8.37
N ASP A 32 -9.57 -27.86 -7.76
CA ASP A 32 -10.82 -27.46 -7.13
C ASP A 32 -11.22 -26.04 -7.56
N ALA A 33 -12.32 -25.90 -8.28
CA ALA A 33 -12.81 -24.58 -8.71
C ALA A 33 -13.33 -23.71 -7.54
N TRP A 34 -13.52 -24.30 -6.35
CA TRP A 34 -14.04 -23.66 -5.15
C TRP A 34 -13.13 -23.91 -3.92
N PRO A 35 -11.84 -23.47 -3.96
CA PRO A 35 -10.82 -23.88 -2.99
C PRO A 35 -10.93 -23.17 -1.62
N TRP A 36 -12.09 -22.60 -1.26
CA TRP A 36 -12.26 -21.81 -0.03
C TRP A 36 -11.90 -22.58 1.25
N GLN A 37 -12.16 -23.88 1.27
CA GLN A 37 -11.88 -24.78 2.39
C GLN A 37 -10.62 -25.63 2.18
N ARG A 38 -9.86 -25.39 1.10
CA ARG A 38 -8.61 -26.11 0.82
C ARG A 38 -7.46 -25.44 1.53
N GLY A 39 -6.60 -26.23 2.17
CA GLY A 39 -5.33 -25.77 2.74
C GLY A 39 -4.39 -25.30 1.62
N VAL A 40 -4.27 -23.99 1.45
CA VAL A 40 -3.53 -23.38 0.32
C VAL A 40 -2.42 -22.44 0.80
N HIS A 41 -2.36 -22.15 2.09
CA HIS A 41 -1.31 -21.31 2.66
C HIS A 41 0.03 -22.06 2.75
N GLU A 42 1.13 -21.33 2.85
CA GLU A 42 2.49 -21.89 2.88
C GLU A 42 2.77 -22.82 4.08
N ASP A 43 2.00 -22.68 5.16
CA ASP A 43 2.07 -23.57 6.33
C ASP A 43 1.29 -24.89 6.15
N GLY A 44 0.53 -25.03 5.06
CA GLY A 44 -0.30 -26.19 4.77
C GLY A 44 -1.53 -26.37 5.67
N GLN A 45 -1.78 -25.47 6.62
CA GLN A 45 -2.87 -25.57 7.59
C GLN A 45 -4.00 -24.59 7.27
N ARG A 46 -3.69 -23.36 6.83
CA ARG A 46 -4.73 -22.36 6.59
C ARG A 46 -5.43 -22.60 5.25
N THR A 47 -6.76 -22.60 5.31
CA THR A 47 -7.61 -22.60 4.13
C THR A 47 -7.57 -21.24 3.42
N LEU A 48 -8.05 -21.14 2.18
CA LEU A 48 -8.12 -19.85 1.49
C LEU A 48 -8.97 -18.84 2.28
N LEU A 49 -10.08 -19.29 2.88
CA LEU A 49 -10.91 -18.44 3.74
C LEU A 49 -10.12 -17.94 4.97
N ASN A 50 -9.35 -18.81 5.62
CA ASN A 50 -8.50 -18.45 6.75
C ASN A 50 -7.37 -17.49 6.33
N THR A 51 -6.88 -17.61 5.10
CA THR A 51 -5.87 -16.70 4.54
C THR A 51 -6.46 -15.31 4.27
N VAL A 52 -7.70 -15.23 3.73
CA VAL A 52 -8.41 -13.95 3.56
C VAL A 52 -8.66 -13.26 4.90
N PHE A 53 -9.03 -14.03 5.91
CA PHE A 53 -9.29 -13.57 7.28
C PHE A 53 -8.11 -13.82 8.21
N TYR A 54 -6.88 -13.65 7.73
CA TYR A 54 -5.68 -13.83 8.54
C TYR A 54 -5.44 -12.61 9.44
N PHE A 55 -6.30 -12.46 10.46
CA PHE A 55 -6.36 -11.27 11.31
C PHE A 55 -5.04 -10.95 12.01
N GLU A 56 -4.32 -11.95 12.53
CA GLU A 56 -3.00 -11.74 13.16
C GLU A 56 -2.01 -11.07 12.22
N HIS A 57 -1.93 -11.53 10.97
CA HIS A 57 -1.07 -10.93 9.96
C HIS A 57 -1.51 -9.51 9.64
N ALA A 58 -2.81 -9.30 9.38
CA ALA A 58 -3.37 -7.96 9.12
C ALA A 58 -3.11 -6.96 10.26
N LEU A 59 -3.16 -7.42 11.53
CA LEU A 59 -2.84 -6.58 12.69
C LEU A 59 -1.37 -6.16 12.69
N ARG A 60 -0.47 -7.07 12.30
CA ARG A 60 0.97 -6.82 12.22
C ARG A 60 1.32 -5.86 11.08
N GLU A 61 0.55 -5.84 10.00
CA GLU A 61 0.76 -4.92 8.87
C GLU A 61 0.30 -3.47 9.14
N LEU A 62 -0.58 -3.24 10.13
CA LEU A 62 -1.20 -1.91 10.35
C LEU A 62 -0.21 -0.73 10.38
N PRO A 63 0.95 -0.80 11.05
CA PRO A 63 1.89 0.33 11.05
C PRO A 63 2.47 0.62 9.66
N LEU A 64 2.80 -0.42 8.90
CA LEU A 64 3.36 -0.31 7.54
C LEU A 64 2.30 0.21 6.56
N ASP A 65 1.08 -0.28 6.69
CA ASP A 65 -0.08 0.09 5.89
C ASP A 65 -0.50 1.54 6.13
N ALA A 66 -0.45 2.01 7.38
CA ALA A 66 -0.72 3.41 7.72
C ALA A 66 0.32 4.35 7.09
N MET A 67 1.60 3.99 7.11
CA MET A 67 2.67 4.77 6.48
C MET A 67 2.51 4.84 4.96
N LEU A 68 2.21 3.71 4.32
CA LEU A 68 1.95 3.68 2.88
C LEU A 68 0.73 4.54 2.53
N ALA A 69 -0.37 4.39 3.28
CA ALA A 69 -1.60 5.13 3.04
C ALA A 69 -1.38 6.64 3.15
N TRP A 70 -0.62 7.07 4.16
CA TRP A 70 -0.23 8.47 4.38
C TRP A 70 0.63 8.99 3.24
N ALA A 71 1.69 8.27 2.85
CA ALA A 71 2.59 8.70 1.79
C ALA A 71 1.86 8.88 0.45
N VAL A 72 1.01 7.91 0.09
CA VAL A 72 0.17 7.98 -1.12
C VAL A 72 -0.77 9.18 -1.07
N ALA A 73 -1.47 9.39 0.04
CA ALA A 73 -2.37 10.54 0.21
C ALA A 73 -1.64 11.88 0.15
N ALA A 74 -0.47 12.00 0.77
CA ALA A 74 0.33 13.22 0.78
C ALA A 74 0.91 13.52 -0.62
N ALA A 75 1.44 12.51 -1.32
CA ALA A 75 1.86 12.64 -2.71
C ALA A 75 0.68 13.04 -3.62
N ALA A 76 -0.51 12.47 -3.40
CA ALA A 76 -1.69 12.80 -4.17
C ALA A 76 -2.13 14.24 -3.90
N ALA A 77 -2.14 14.69 -2.64
CA ALA A 77 -2.42 16.07 -2.27
C ALA A 77 -1.38 17.06 -2.83
N TYR A 78 -0.14 16.62 -3.06
CA TYR A 78 0.92 17.44 -3.64
C TYR A 78 0.75 17.66 -5.16
N PHE A 79 0.41 16.61 -5.91
CA PHE A 79 0.22 16.71 -7.37
C PHE A 79 -1.21 17.05 -7.80
N TYR A 80 -2.19 16.65 -7.00
CA TYR A 80 -3.62 16.82 -7.22
C TYR A 80 -4.30 17.46 -6.00
N PRO A 81 -4.03 18.73 -5.67
CA PRO A 81 -4.52 19.35 -4.44
C PRO A 81 -6.03 19.58 -4.40
N GLN A 82 -6.72 19.59 -5.55
CA GLN A 82 -8.14 19.95 -5.61
C GLN A 82 -9.04 18.72 -5.58
N ILE A 83 -10.03 18.75 -4.68
CA ILE A 83 -11.06 17.71 -4.57
C ILE A 83 -12.17 17.93 -5.62
N ARG A 84 -12.68 16.86 -6.23
CA ARG A 84 -13.81 16.90 -7.19
C ARG A 84 -15.16 17.15 -6.50
N LEU A 85 -15.31 16.64 -5.29
CA LEU A 85 -16.53 16.64 -4.49
C LEU A 85 -16.87 18.02 -3.94
N ASP A 86 -18.16 18.29 -3.78
CA ASP A 86 -18.64 19.39 -2.94
C ASP A 86 -18.46 19.06 -1.44
N THR A 87 -18.77 20.04 -0.57
CA THR A 87 -18.60 19.92 0.88
C THR A 87 -19.43 18.78 1.50
N SER A 88 -20.67 18.58 1.04
CA SER A 88 -21.58 17.55 1.57
C SER A 88 -21.08 16.16 1.20
N ALA A 89 -20.77 15.95 -0.09
CA ALA A 89 -20.20 14.71 -0.58
C ALA A 89 -18.85 14.41 0.06
N ARG A 90 -17.97 15.42 0.23
CA ARG A 90 -16.69 15.26 0.97
C ARG A 90 -16.93 14.77 2.40
N SER A 91 -17.86 15.37 3.14
CA SER A 91 -18.20 14.96 4.49
C SER A 91 -18.77 13.53 4.53
N ALA A 92 -19.63 13.17 3.57
CA ALA A 92 -20.15 11.81 3.45
C ALA A 92 -19.03 10.79 3.21
N TRP A 93 -18.09 11.08 2.30
CA TRP A 93 -16.94 10.21 2.02
C TRP A 93 -15.98 10.10 3.21
N LEU A 94 -15.68 11.21 3.90
CA LEU A 94 -14.87 11.16 5.12
C LEU A 94 -15.51 10.28 6.19
N ARG A 95 -16.83 10.42 6.41
CA ARG A 95 -17.57 9.58 7.36
C ARG A 95 -17.57 8.11 6.94
N LEU A 96 -17.82 7.83 5.66
CA LEU A 96 -17.81 6.46 5.13
C LEU A 96 -16.42 5.82 5.32
N SER A 97 -15.35 6.50 4.89
CA SER A 97 -13.99 6.02 5.07
C SER A 97 -13.65 5.81 6.54
N ALA A 98 -14.03 6.74 7.43
CA ALA A 98 -13.79 6.60 8.86
C ALA A 98 -14.54 5.40 9.47
N VAL A 99 -15.82 5.20 9.11
CA VAL A 99 -16.62 4.05 9.57
C VAL A 99 -16.03 2.74 9.06
N VAL A 100 -15.71 2.64 7.77
CA VAL A 100 -15.10 1.44 7.19
C VAL A 100 -13.76 1.13 7.88
N SER A 101 -12.91 2.13 8.06
CA SER A 101 -11.64 1.97 8.78
C SER A 101 -11.85 1.53 10.23
N ALA A 102 -12.80 2.12 10.96
CA ALA A 102 -13.09 1.75 12.34
C ALA A 102 -13.61 0.30 12.45
N LEU A 103 -14.52 -0.12 11.56
CA LEU A 103 -15.04 -1.47 11.53
C LEU A 103 -13.96 -2.50 11.18
N LEU A 104 -13.11 -2.21 10.19
CA LEU A 104 -12.00 -3.09 9.82
C LEU A 104 -10.96 -3.18 10.95
N LEU A 105 -10.58 -2.07 11.56
CA LEU A 105 -9.66 -2.07 12.70
C LEU A 105 -10.23 -2.88 13.87
N ALA A 106 -11.49 -2.65 14.22
CA ALA A 106 -12.17 -3.41 15.26
C ALA A 106 -12.22 -4.90 14.91
N GLY A 107 -12.55 -5.25 13.67
CA GLY A 107 -12.58 -6.62 13.17
C GLY A 107 -11.21 -7.30 13.18
N ILE A 108 -10.14 -6.59 12.79
CA ILE A 108 -8.76 -7.09 12.82
C ILE A 108 -8.34 -7.34 14.28
N VAL A 109 -8.50 -6.37 15.16
CA VAL A 109 -8.11 -6.50 16.58
C VAL A 109 -8.92 -7.58 17.29
N ALA A 110 -10.25 -7.57 17.14
CA ALA A 110 -11.13 -8.58 17.73
C ALA A 110 -10.88 -9.96 17.13
N GLY A 111 -10.64 -10.04 15.82
CA GLY A 111 -10.28 -11.26 15.12
C GLY A 111 -9.00 -11.88 15.67
N THR A 112 -7.90 -11.10 15.76
CA THR A 112 -6.64 -11.54 16.36
C THR A 112 -6.84 -11.98 17.81
N TRP A 113 -7.60 -11.22 18.61
CA TRP A 113 -7.89 -11.58 19.99
C TRP A 113 -8.59 -12.94 20.05
N VAL A 114 -9.64 -13.15 19.27
CA VAL A 114 -10.45 -14.37 19.30
C VAL A 114 -9.65 -15.57 18.81
N THR A 115 -8.81 -15.42 17.78
CA THR A 115 -8.08 -16.54 17.18
C THR A 115 -6.76 -16.86 17.88
N ALA A 116 -6.08 -15.87 18.47
CA ALA A 116 -4.73 -16.03 19.01
C ALA A 116 -4.50 -15.40 20.40
N GLY A 117 -5.50 -14.74 20.96
CA GLY A 117 -5.48 -14.18 22.31
C GLY A 117 -4.89 -12.78 22.41
N ALA A 118 -5.07 -12.16 23.57
CA ALA A 118 -4.62 -10.79 23.85
C ALA A 118 -3.09 -10.61 23.75
N ASN A 119 -2.32 -11.65 24.07
CA ASN A 119 -0.87 -11.62 23.95
C ASN A 119 -0.42 -11.48 22.47
N ALA A 120 -1.09 -12.17 21.55
CA ALA A 120 -0.83 -12.03 20.12
C ALA A 120 -1.17 -10.62 19.63
N VAL A 121 -2.23 -9.99 20.15
CA VAL A 121 -2.54 -8.58 19.84
C VAL A 121 -1.37 -7.66 20.21
N ALA A 122 -0.88 -7.78 21.45
CA ALA A 122 0.24 -6.98 21.94
C ALA A 122 1.53 -7.23 21.13
N GLN A 123 1.86 -8.49 20.85
CA GLN A 123 3.06 -8.86 20.10
C GLN A 123 3.04 -8.38 18.65
N ASN A 124 1.88 -8.48 17.98
CA ASN A 124 1.74 -8.00 16.60
C ASN A 124 1.80 -6.47 16.52
N LEU A 125 1.15 -5.75 17.44
CA LEU A 125 1.27 -4.29 17.54
C LEU A 125 2.71 -3.84 17.88
N ALA A 126 3.43 -4.63 18.68
CA ALA A 126 4.84 -4.45 18.99
C ALA A 126 5.80 -4.89 17.85
N GLN A 127 5.27 -5.34 16.72
CA GLN A 127 6.04 -5.76 15.54
C GLN A 127 7.04 -6.90 15.85
N MET A 128 6.72 -7.78 16.80
CA MET A 128 7.64 -8.82 17.27
C MET A 128 7.74 -10.07 16.38
N PRO A 129 6.62 -10.62 15.85
CA PRO A 129 6.67 -11.83 15.02
C PRO A 129 7.16 -11.54 13.60
N THR A 130 7.87 -12.48 12.97
CA THR A 130 8.17 -12.45 11.52
C THR A 130 7.49 -13.60 10.78
N ARG A 131 7.57 -14.81 11.33
CA ARG A 131 6.93 -16.01 10.78
C ARG A 131 6.57 -16.98 11.89
N PRO A 132 5.64 -17.93 11.65
CA PRO A 132 5.32 -18.97 12.62
C PRO A 132 6.58 -19.71 13.09
N GLY A 133 6.73 -19.86 14.40
CA GLY A 133 7.85 -20.55 15.04
C GLY A 133 9.18 -19.80 15.10
N ALA A 134 9.30 -18.59 14.53
CA ALA A 134 10.49 -17.77 14.72
C ALA A 134 10.52 -17.14 16.12
N ALA A 135 11.74 -16.88 16.62
CA ALA A 135 11.92 -16.17 17.87
C ALA A 135 11.33 -14.76 17.76
N LEU A 136 10.56 -14.36 18.78
CA LEU A 136 9.99 -13.03 18.88
C LEU A 136 11.11 -12.02 19.15
N ALA A 137 11.17 -10.96 18.34
CA ALA A 137 12.15 -9.90 18.53
C ALA A 137 11.53 -8.55 18.21
N TRP A 138 11.72 -7.56 19.09
CA TRP A 138 11.18 -6.21 18.92
C TRP A 138 11.51 -5.64 17.53
N GLY A 139 10.49 -5.16 16.82
CA GLY A 139 10.64 -4.56 15.50
C GLY A 139 11.01 -5.51 14.37
N ALA A 140 11.08 -6.83 14.62
CA ALA A 140 11.50 -7.79 13.61
C ALA A 140 10.57 -7.79 12.38
N HIS A 141 9.26 -7.63 12.57
CA HIS A 141 8.34 -7.49 11.44
C HIS A 141 8.63 -6.25 10.61
N TRP A 142 8.74 -5.10 11.26
CA TRP A 142 9.04 -3.85 10.57
C TRP A 142 10.31 -3.96 9.71
N ARG A 143 11.35 -4.59 10.26
CA ARG A 143 12.60 -4.84 9.55
C ARG A 143 12.44 -5.81 8.39
N TYR A 144 11.49 -6.73 8.48
CA TYR A 144 11.10 -7.63 7.39
C TYR A 144 10.57 -6.89 6.17
N HIS A 145 10.22 -5.60 6.32
CA HIS A 145 9.55 -4.77 5.32
C HIS A 145 10.26 -3.47 4.95
N ILE A 146 11.57 -3.33 5.20
CA ILE A 146 12.23 -2.02 5.05
C ILE A 146 12.34 -1.59 3.58
N LEU A 147 12.85 -2.45 2.71
CA LEU A 147 13.29 -2.05 1.37
C LEU A 147 12.12 -1.91 0.41
N GLU A 148 11.22 -2.87 0.42
CA GLU A 148 10.03 -2.84 -0.42
C GLU A 148 9.06 -1.75 0.03
N ARG A 149 8.88 -1.54 1.34
CA ARG A 149 8.00 -0.46 1.80
C ARG A 149 8.59 0.90 1.45
N LEU A 150 9.91 1.10 1.61
CA LEU A 150 10.57 2.32 1.14
C LEU A 150 10.40 2.51 -0.38
N ALA A 151 10.55 1.43 -1.17
CA ALA A 151 10.31 1.48 -2.61
C ALA A 151 8.89 1.93 -2.93
N LEU A 152 7.86 1.39 -2.26
CA LEU A 152 6.46 1.77 -2.47
C LEU A 152 6.16 3.21 -2.02
N LEU A 153 6.76 3.67 -0.92
CA LEU A 153 6.65 5.06 -0.47
C LEU A 153 7.18 6.01 -1.56
N LEU A 154 8.38 5.74 -2.09
CA LEU A 154 8.98 6.53 -3.18
C LEU A 154 8.19 6.40 -4.50
N ALA A 155 7.67 5.20 -4.78
CA ALA A 155 6.83 4.93 -5.94
C ALA A 155 5.58 5.82 -5.96
N SER A 156 5.01 6.14 -4.78
CA SER A 156 3.84 7.01 -4.68
C SER A 156 4.09 8.39 -5.30
N PHE A 157 5.22 9.02 -4.96
CA PHE A 157 5.61 10.32 -5.49
C PHE A 157 6.01 10.24 -6.96
N ALA A 158 6.76 9.20 -7.33
CA ALA A 158 7.17 8.94 -8.71
C ALA A 158 5.95 8.80 -9.64
N LEU A 159 5.04 7.88 -9.32
CA LEU A 159 3.85 7.60 -10.12
C LEU A 159 2.96 8.84 -10.21
N LEU A 160 2.51 9.39 -9.08
CA LEU A 160 1.60 10.54 -9.09
C LEU A 160 2.22 11.76 -9.77
N GLY A 161 3.53 11.96 -9.65
CA GLY A 161 4.26 13.01 -10.36
C GLY A 161 4.31 12.81 -11.88
N LEU A 162 4.57 11.58 -12.34
CA LEU A 162 4.53 11.22 -13.76
C LEU A 162 3.11 11.39 -14.32
N LEU A 163 2.08 10.96 -13.58
CA LEU A 163 0.68 11.10 -13.97
C LEU A 163 0.24 12.57 -14.05
N ALA A 164 0.85 13.44 -13.24
CA ALA A 164 0.66 14.88 -13.32
C ALA A 164 1.56 15.54 -14.39
N ASN A 165 2.39 14.78 -15.11
CA ASN A 165 3.39 15.28 -16.06
C ASN A 165 4.31 16.36 -15.43
N GLY A 166 4.69 16.14 -14.17
CA GLY A 166 5.49 17.05 -13.36
C GLY A 166 4.82 18.38 -13.01
N ARG A 167 3.54 18.57 -13.34
CA ARG A 167 2.81 19.80 -13.00
C ARG A 167 2.52 19.79 -11.51
N GLN A 168 3.24 20.62 -10.77
CA GLN A 168 2.94 20.89 -9.37
C GLN A 168 1.81 21.91 -9.27
N ARG A 169 0.80 21.63 -8.45
CA ARG A 169 -0.28 22.59 -8.14
C ARG A 169 -0.41 22.92 -6.65
N SER A 170 0.26 22.17 -5.79
CA SER A 170 0.03 22.22 -4.35
C SER A 170 1.09 22.98 -3.55
N SER A 171 0.68 23.32 -2.34
CA SER A 171 1.40 24.09 -1.33
C SER A 171 2.56 23.32 -0.69
N ARG A 172 3.50 24.06 -0.09
CA ARG A 172 4.62 23.53 0.71
C ARG A 172 4.16 22.55 1.80
N LYS A 173 2.91 22.67 2.26
CA LYS A 173 2.29 21.80 3.26
C LYS A 173 2.18 20.35 2.78
N ALA A 174 1.68 20.11 1.58
CA ALA A 174 1.54 18.74 1.07
C ALA A 174 2.90 18.05 0.87
N LEU A 175 3.90 18.81 0.41
CA LEU A 175 5.28 18.31 0.35
C LEU A 175 5.83 18.00 1.74
N ALA A 176 5.61 18.88 2.72
CA ALA A 176 6.04 18.66 4.09
C ALA A 176 5.36 17.42 4.71
N LEU A 177 4.09 17.15 4.39
CA LEU A 177 3.39 15.93 4.81
C LEU A 177 4.02 14.67 4.20
N TYR A 178 4.41 14.72 2.93
CA TYR A 178 5.08 13.60 2.25
C TYR A 178 6.50 13.36 2.80
N LEU A 179 7.28 14.43 2.97
CA LEU A 179 8.59 14.35 3.63
C LEU A 179 8.45 13.89 5.08
N GLY A 180 7.35 14.29 5.75
CA GLY A 180 6.98 13.81 7.08
C GLY A 180 6.74 12.30 7.11
N SER A 181 6.07 11.72 6.12
CA SER A 181 5.93 10.24 6.05
C SER A 181 7.27 9.54 5.83
N LEU A 182 8.16 10.08 5.00
CA LEU A 182 9.51 9.53 4.81
C LEU A 182 10.33 9.63 6.09
N ALA A 183 10.31 10.78 6.76
CA ALA A 183 10.98 10.98 8.03
C ALA A 183 10.41 10.05 9.12
N GLY A 184 9.08 9.91 9.20
CA GLY A 184 8.41 8.99 10.11
C GLY A 184 8.81 7.53 9.87
N PHE A 185 8.86 7.09 8.61
CA PHE A 185 9.34 5.75 8.25
C PHE A 185 10.79 5.53 8.68
N VAL A 186 11.67 6.51 8.43
CA VAL A 186 13.08 6.45 8.85
C VAL A 186 13.19 6.40 10.38
N LEU A 187 12.47 7.26 11.10
CA LEU A 187 12.48 7.29 12.57
C LEU A 187 12.00 5.96 13.16
N LEU A 188 10.89 5.41 12.66
CA LEU A 188 10.40 4.09 13.09
C LEU A 188 11.41 2.99 12.79
N THR A 189 12.09 3.05 11.65
CA THR A 189 13.17 2.10 11.31
C THR A 189 14.31 2.17 12.31
N PHE A 190 14.71 3.36 12.78
CA PHE A 190 15.67 3.50 13.87
C PHE A 190 15.12 2.98 15.21
N SER A 191 13.86 3.26 15.54
CA SER A 191 13.21 2.83 16.80
C SER A 191 13.01 1.31 16.88
N PHE A 192 12.77 0.64 15.76
CA PHE A 192 12.70 -0.82 15.66
C PHE A 192 14.08 -1.49 15.51
N GLY A 193 15.15 -0.69 15.50
CA GLY A 193 16.54 -1.12 15.48
C GLY A 193 17.07 -1.38 14.08
N LEU A 194 18.34 -1.04 13.87
CA LEU A 194 19.04 -1.30 12.61
C LEU A 194 19.73 -2.66 12.66
N THR A 195 19.44 -3.51 11.67
CA THR A 195 20.10 -4.81 11.48
C THR A 195 20.51 -4.97 10.02
N ARG A 196 21.45 -5.90 9.76
CA ARG A 196 21.87 -6.24 8.39
C ARG A 196 20.91 -7.21 7.68
N GLU A 197 20.04 -7.88 8.44
CA GLU A 197 19.14 -8.92 7.94
C GLU A 197 18.28 -8.47 6.75
N PRO A 198 17.65 -7.27 6.76
CA PRO A 198 16.79 -6.82 5.66
C PRO A 198 17.51 -6.67 4.31
N PHE A 199 18.84 -6.55 4.36
CA PHE A 199 19.70 -6.29 3.21
C PHE A 199 20.45 -7.54 2.74
N ALA A 200 20.64 -8.54 3.60
CA ALA A 200 21.53 -9.67 3.31
C ALA A 200 20.93 -11.05 3.59
N ASP A 201 19.92 -11.15 4.45
CA ASP A 201 19.27 -12.43 4.75
C ASP A 201 18.32 -12.81 3.62
N SER A 202 18.50 -14.00 3.06
CA SER A 202 17.71 -14.49 1.94
C SER A 202 16.22 -14.59 2.24
N ARG A 203 15.85 -14.86 3.49
CA ARG A 203 14.44 -14.93 3.93
C ARG A 203 13.81 -13.54 3.95
N TYR A 204 14.56 -12.51 4.35
CA TYR A 204 14.10 -11.13 4.32
C TYR A 204 13.96 -10.66 2.87
N LEU A 205 14.99 -10.86 2.04
CA LEU A 205 14.94 -10.44 0.63
C LEU A 205 13.83 -11.18 -0.14
N GLY A 206 13.67 -12.48 0.09
CA GLY A 206 12.60 -13.28 -0.50
C GLY A 206 11.21 -12.80 -0.13
N HIS A 207 10.99 -12.50 1.16
CA HIS A 207 9.72 -11.97 1.61
C HIS A 207 9.43 -10.58 1.04
N GLN A 208 10.39 -9.65 1.09
CA GLN A 208 10.24 -8.31 0.52
C GLN A 208 9.96 -8.35 -0.99
N ALA A 209 10.60 -9.28 -1.72
CA ALA A 209 10.31 -9.50 -3.14
C ALA A 209 8.87 -10.00 -3.33
N ARG A 210 8.46 -10.99 -2.53
CA ARG A 210 7.10 -11.51 -2.56
C ARG A 210 6.07 -10.40 -2.32
N GLU A 211 6.28 -9.57 -1.30
CA GLU A 211 5.44 -8.41 -0.98
C GLU A 211 5.33 -7.43 -2.16
N LEU A 212 6.45 -7.08 -2.82
CA LEU A 212 6.42 -6.22 -4.02
C LEU A 212 5.52 -6.77 -5.14
N PHE A 213 5.61 -8.08 -5.38
CA PHE A 213 4.97 -8.74 -6.52
C PHE A 213 3.60 -9.37 -6.21
N THR A 214 3.08 -9.16 -5.01
CA THR A 214 1.75 -9.65 -4.62
C THR A 214 0.95 -8.51 -3.99
N HIS A 215 1.18 -8.24 -2.70
CA HIS A 215 0.56 -7.18 -1.92
C HIS A 215 0.73 -5.81 -2.60
N GLY A 216 1.95 -5.47 -3.02
CA GLY A 216 2.27 -4.24 -3.74
C GLY A 216 1.50 -4.05 -5.05
N LEU A 217 1.22 -5.13 -5.79
CA LEU A 217 0.47 -5.06 -7.05
C LEU A 217 -1.03 -4.79 -6.85
N VAL A 218 -1.56 -4.99 -5.65
CA VAL A 218 -2.98 -4.81 -5.33
C VAL A 218 -3.17 -3.54 -4.48
N THR A 219 -2.49 -3.46 -3.34
CA THR A 219 -2.63 -2.36 -2.37
C THR A 219 -2.26 -1.01 -2.98
N PHE A 220 -1.10 -0.94 -3.64
CA PHE A 220 -0.58 0.35 -4.11
C PHE A 220 -1.45 0.96 -5.23
N PRO A 221 -1.86 0.22 -6.28
CA PRO A 221 -2.79 0.75 -7.27
C PRO A 221 -4.15 1.12 -6.68
N LEU A 222 -4.71 0.33 -5.75
CA LEU A 222 -5.98 0.66 -5.09
C LEU A 222 -5.88 1.96 -4.28
N ALA A 223 -4.81 2.14 -3.51
CA ALA A 223 -4.56 3.36 -2.73
C ALA A 223 -4.45 4.60 -3.63
N VAL A 224 -3.67 4.50 -4.71
CA VAL A 224 -3.53 5.58 -5.71
C VAL A 224 -4.86 5.85 -6.41
N GLY A 225 -5.59 4.80 -6.81
CA GLY A 225 -6.92 4.88 -7.42
C GLY A 225 -7.95 5.56 -6.53
N ALA A 226 -7.97 5.22 -5.24
CA ALA A 226 -8.85 5.84 -4.23
C ALA A 226 -8.60 7.36 -4.14
N CYS A 227 -7.34 7.80 -4.04
CA CYS A 227 -7.03 9.23 -4.08
C CYS A 227 -7.43 9.89 -5.41
N LEU A 228 -7.08 9.26 -6.55
CA LEU A 228 -7.30 9.86 -7.87
C LEU A 228 -8.77 9.89 -8.30
N THR A 229 -9.64 9.03 -7.77
CA THR A 229 -11.09 9.09 -8.02
C THR A 229 -11.74 10.29 -7.34
N LEU A 230 -11.22 10.67 -6.16
CA LEU A 230 -11.63 11.85 -5.38
C LEU A 230 -11.00 13.14 -5.92
N ALA A 231 -9.82 13.04 -6.54
CA ALA A 231 -9.14 14.15 -7.15
C ALA A 231 -9.90 14.72 -8.36
N ARG A 232 -9.94 16.05 -8.44
CA ARG A 232 -10.30 16.74 -9.68
C ARG A 232 -9.13 16.53 -10.65
N GLY A 233 -9.41 15.99 -11.84
CA GLY A 233 -8.40 15.82 -12.89
C GLY A 233 -7.69 17.15 -13.18
N VAL A 234 -6.51 17.11 -13.81
CA VAL A 234 -5.73 18.30 -14.14
C VAL A 234 -6.32 18.95 -15.41
N PRO A 235 -7.04 20.11 -15.35
CA PRO A 235 -7.46 20.78 -16.57
C PRO A 235 -6.26 21.11 -17.46
N ALA A 236 -6.42 20.84 -18.76
CA ALA A 236 -5.39 21.05 -19.79
C ALA A 236 -4.91 22.52 -19.85
N SER A 237 -5.79 23.46 -19.50
CA SER A 237 -5.61 24.91 -19.60
C SER A 237 -4.95 25.58 -18.39
N SER A 238 -4.79 24.90 -17.25
CA SER A 238 -4.28 25.57 -16.03
C SER A 238 -2.76 25.45 -15.95
N ALA A 239 -2.11 26.58 -16.17
CA ALA A 239 -0.67 26.84 -16.09
C ALA A 239 -0.09 26.47 -14.70
N GLY A 240 0.13 25.18 -14.46
CA GLY A 240 1.04 24.74 -13.41
C GLY A 240 2.46 25.05 -13.85
N ARG A 241 3.29 25.63 -12.99
CA ARG A 241 4.72 25.80 -13.28
C ARG A 241 5.33 24.40 -13.40
N ARG A 242 5.94 24.08 -14.55
CA ARG A 242 6.92 22.99 -14.63
C ARG A 242 8.15 23.46 -13.86
N THR A 243 8.17 23.18 -12.55
CA THR A 243 9.30 23.51 -11.68
C THR A 243 10.32 22.36 -11.71
N GLY A 244 11.44 22.53 -11.01
CA GLY A 244 12.48 21.49 -10.82
C GLY A 244 11.99 20.20 -10.15
N THR A 245 10.68 20.03 -9.91
CA THR A 245 10.04 18.80 -9.43
C THR A 245 10.27 17.60 -10.34
N MET A 246 10.46 17.79 -11.65
CA MET A 246 10.80 16.66 -12.54
C MET A 246 12.08 15.94 -12.11
N ARG A 247 13.07 16.66 -11.57
CA ARG A 247 14.29 16.05 -11.02
C ARG A 247 13.95 15.16 -9.82
N SER A 248 13.13 15.64 -8.90
CA SER A 248 12.70 14.87 -7.72
C SER A 248 11.86 13.65 -8.11
N ILE A 249 10.98 13.78 -9.12
CA ILE A 249 10.20 12.67 -9.66
C ILE A 249 11.14 11.61 -10.25
N TRP A 250 12.08 12.01 -11.10
CA TRP A 250 13.05 11.07 -11.67
C TRP A 250 13.95 10.42 -10.61
N LEU A 251 14.37 11.18 -9.60
CA LEU A 251 15.12 10.61 -8.48
C LEU A 251 14.28 9.56 -7.74
N ALA A 252 13.00 9.83 -7.48
CA ALA A 252 12.09 8.86 -6.87
C ALA A 252 11.88 7.64 -7.77
N CYS A 253 11.72 7.82 -9.08
CA CYS A 253 11.63 6.72 -10.06
C CYS A 253 12.88 5.83 -10.00
N THR A 254 14.07 6.45 -10.08
CA THR A 254 15.35 5.73 -10.07
C THR A 254 15.54 5.00 -8.75
N ALA A 255 15.30 5.67 -7.61
CA ALA A 255 15.44 5.05 -6.29
C ALA A 255 14.48 3.87 -6.10
N THR A 256 13.20 4.03 -6.50
CA THR A 256 12.22 2.94 -6.48
C THR A 256 12.67 1.76 -7.34
N GLY A 257 13.13 2.04 -8.57
CA GLY A 257 13.61 1.02 -9.50
C GLY A 257 14.85 0.29 -8.99
N LEU A 258 15.80 1.01 -8.40
CA LEU A 258 17.02 0.43 -7.82
C LEU A 258 16.68 -0.44 -6.59
N LEU A 259 15.81 0.01 -5.70
CA LEU A 259 15.38 -0.77 -4.54
C LEU A 259 14.64 -2.05 -4.95
N GLY A 260 13.67 -1.92 -5.87
CA GLY A 260 12.93 -3.09 -6.38
C GLY A 260 13.84 -4.08 -7.09
N THR A 261 14.79 -3.59 -7.90
CA THR A 261 15.79 -4.43 -8.57
C THR A 261 16.70 -5.12 -7.55
N TYR A 262 17.18 -4.39 -6.55
CA TYR A 262 18.02 -4.93 -5.48
C TYR A 262 17.31 -6.04 -4.70
N VAL A 263 16.08 -5.82 -4.26
CA VAL A 263 15.28 -6.82 -3.54
C VAL A 263 15.05 -8.06 -4.41
N SER A 264 14.68 -7.87 -5.68
CA SER A 264 14.41 -8.98 -6.61
C SER A 264 15.66 -9.80 -6.92
N LEU A 265 16.76 -9.14 -7.30
CA LEU A 265 18.03 -9.81 -7.57
C LEU A 265 18.61 -10.44 -6.30
N GLY A 266 18.50 -9.76 -5.17
CA GLY A 266 18.94 -10.27 -3.87
C GLY A 266 18.20 -11.56 -3.50
N ALA A 267 16.87 -11.59 -3.64
CA ALA A 267 16.08 -12.80 -3.41
C ALA A 267 16.52 -13.98 -4.30
N LEU A 268 16.77 -13.71 -5.59
CA LEU A 268 17.22 -14.72 -6.56
C LEU A 268 18.63 -15.23 -6.25
N LEU A 269 19.58 -14.33 -6.02
CA LEU A 269 21.00 -14.66 -5.86
C LEU A 269 21.32 -15.30 -4.52
N THR A 270 20.55 -15.00 -3.48
CA THR A 270 20.75 -15.57 -2.12
C THR A 270 19.99 -16.88 -1.89
N GLY A 271 19.30 -17.41 -2.91
CA GLY A 271 18.58 -18.67 -2.82
C GLY A 271 17.36 -18.61 -1.91
N ALA A 272 16.63 -17.49 -1.89
CA ALA A 272 15.46 -17.32 -1.02
C ALA A 272 14.40 -18.43 -1.17
N SER A 273 14.24 -18.98 -2.38
CA SER A 273 13.34 -20.10 -2.68
C SER A 273 13.72 -21.42 -1.99
N GLN A 274 14.97 -21.56 -1.52
CA GLN A 274 15.43 -22.72 -0.77
C GLN A 274 15.09 -22.63 0.72
N GLN A 275 14.66 -21.44 1.19
CA GLN A 275 14.38 -21.15 2.60
C GLN A 275 12.87 -21.03 2.89
N THR A 276 12.03 -21.34 1.90
CA THR A 276 10.58 -21.29 2.00
C THR A 276 10.05 -22.52 2.74
N GLN A 277 8.88 -22.40 3.36
CA GLN A 277 8.22 -23.53 4.04
C GLN A 277 7.65 -24.56 3.04
N THR A 278 7.48 -24.16 1.79
CA THR A 278 7.01 -25.00 0.69
C THR A 278 7.70 -24.61 -0.62
N HIS A 279 7.90 -25.58 -1.50
CA HIS A 279 8.35 -25.35 -2.88
C HIS A 279 7.18 -25.11 -3.85
N GLU A 280 5.93 -25.23 -3.38
CA GLU A 280 4.74 -25.03 -4.19
C GLU A 280 4.46 -23.54 -4.38
N LEU A 281 4.78 -23.00 -5.57
CA LEU A 281 4.65 -21.57 -5.87
C LEU A 281 3.23 -21.02 -5.69
N HIS A 282 2.19 -21.81 -5.93
CA HIS A 282 0.80 -21.36 -5.74
C HIS A 282 0.49 -21.10 -4.25
N ARG A 283 1.06 -21.90 -3.33
CA ARG A 283 0.93 -21.65 -1.89
C ARG A 283 1.80 -20.50 -1.41
N LEU A 284 2.96 -20.32 -2.03
CA LEU A 284 3.90 -19.29 -1.67
C LEU A 284 3.47 -17.90 -2.16
N VAL A 285 2.97 -17.80 -3.41
CA VAL A 285 2.73 -16.53 -4.11
C VAL A 285 1.24 -16.24 -4.23
N ALA A 286 0.45 -17.17 -4.78
CA ALA A 286 -0.96 -16.90 -5.05
C ALA A 286 -1.78 -16.81 -3.75
N ALA A 287 -1.53 -17.67 -2.77
CA ALA A 287 -2.20 -17.57 -1.47
C ALA A 287 -1.81 -16.28 -0.72
N HIS A 288 -0.56 -15.83 -0.87
CA HIS A 288 -0.08 -14.60 -0.23
C HIS A 288 -0.75 -13.33 -0.81
N VAL A 289 -1.27 -13.37 -2.04
CA VAL A 289 -2.16 -12.30 -2.55
C VAL A 289 -3.43 -12.19 -1.68
N PHE A 290 -3.94 -13.26 -1.10
CA PHE A 290 -5.14 -13.21 -0.26
C PHE A 290 -4.84 -12.89 1.21
N GLU A 291 -3.61 -13.12 1.68
CA GLU A 291 -3.18 -12.85 3.06
C GLU A 291 -3.34 -11.38 3.45
N HIS A 292 -3.26 -10.47 2.48
CA HIS A 292 -3.38 -9.03 2.66
C HIS A 292 -4.76 -8.46 2.31
N THR A 293 -5.80 -9.30 2.20
CA THR A 293 -7.13 -8.86 1.74
C THR A 293 -7.72 -7.73 2.58
N LEU A 294 -7.55 -7.81 3.91
CA LEU A 294 -8.02 -6.75 4.82
C LEU A 294 -7.22 -5.45 4.64
N GLY A 295 -5.91 -5.56 4.39
CA GLY A 295 -5.02 -4.44 4.08
C GLY A 295 -5.43 -3.71 2.80
N TYR A 296 -5.86 -4.42 1.75
CA TYR A 296 -6.33 -3.80 0.49
C TYR A 296 -7.44 -2.77 0.71
N VAL A 297 -8.45 -3.15 1.49
CA VAL A 297 -9.58 -2.27 1.76
C VAL A 297 -9.18 -1.16 2.72
N LEU A 298 -8.40 -1.50 3.76
CA LEU A 298 -8.02 -0.56 4.80
C LEU A 298 -7.10 0.55 4.29
N VAL A 299 -6.04 0.20 3.55
CA VAL A 299 -5.09 1.16 2.97
C VAL A 299 -5.80 2.08 1.97
N ALA A 300 -6.66 1.54 1.11
CA ALA A 300 -7.45 2.36 0.18
C ALA A 300 -8.38 3.34 0.91
N ALA A 301 -9.06 2.89 1.97
CA ALA A 301 -9.91 3.74 2.81
C ALA A 301 -9.12 4.82 3.54
N TRP A 302 -7.96 4.48 4.12
CA TRP A 302 -7.07 5.42 4.79
C TRP A 302 -6.48 6.45 3.82
N SER A 303 -5.99 6.03 2.66
CA SER A 303 -5.50 6.95 1.63
C SER A 303 -6.57 7.94 1.20
N ALA A 304 -7.80 7.47 0.95
CA ALA A 304 -8.93 8.34 0.65
C ALA A 304 -9.22 9.33 1.78
N CYS A 305 -9.27 8.85 3.04
CA CYS A 305 -9.54 9.67 4.21
C CYS A 305 -8.49 10.77 4.39
N PHE A 306 -7.20 10.40 4.41
CA PHE A 306 -6.08 11.33 4.54
C PHE A 306 -6.03 12.33 3.39
N TYR A 307 -6.28 11.87 2.16
CA TYR A 307 -6.34 12.76 0.99
C TYR A 307 -7.47 13.79 1.15
N LEU A 308 -8.68 13.36 1.51
CA LEU A 308 -9.81 14.28 1.75
C LEU A 308 -9.57 15.23 2.92
N TRP A 309 -8.75 14.85 3.90
CA TRP A 309 -8.38 15.71 5.01
C TRP A 309 -7.42 16.83 4.59
N TRP A 310 -6.44 16.53 3.73
CA TRP A 310 -5.38 17.49 3.37
C TRP A 310 -5.60 18.24 2.08
N ALA A 311 -6.35 17.68 1.14
CA ALA A 311 -6.63 18.30 -0.14
C ALA A 311 -7.59 19.49 0.03
N GLU A 312 -7.41 20.49 -0.83
CA GLU A 312 -8.16 21.72 -0.83
C GLU A 312 -9.54 21.49 -1.45
N PRO A 313 -10.62 21.93 -0.80
CA PRO A 313 -11.94 21.91 -1.41
C PRO A 313 -11.94 22.77 -2.68
N LYS A 314 -12.79 22.42 -3.64
CA LYS A 314 -12.99 23.22 -4.85
C LYS A 314 -13.46 24.61 -4.45
N ASP A 315 -12.62 25.63 -4.65
CA ASP A 315 -12.99 27.01 -4.40
C ASP A 315 -14.15 27.41 -5.33
N PRO A 316 -15.35 27.69 -4.79
CA PRO A 316 -16.48 28.13 -5.60
C PRO A 316 -16.28 29.57 -6.13
N ALA A 317 -15.48 30.40 -5.45
CA ALA A 317 -15.27 31.80 -5.82
C ALA A 317 -14.43 31.97 -7.09
N ALA A 318 -13.55 31.00 -7.42
CA ALA A 318 -12.76 30.99 -8.65
C ALA A 318 -13.56 30.62 -9.92
N ALA A 319 -14.82 30.18 -9.77
CA ALA A 319 -15.70 29.81 -10.88
C ALA A 319 -16.78 30.85 -11.20
N ALA A 320 -16.95 31.88 -10.36
CA ALA A 320 -17.78 33.02 -10.71
C ALA A 320 -17.07 33.79 -11.85
N PRO A 321 -17.72 34.05 -13.00
CA PRO A 321 -17.16 34.99 -13.95
C PRO A 321 -16.90 36.28 -13.20
N ARG A 322 -15.66 36.77 -13.24
CA ARG A 322 -15.36 38.13 -12.84
C ARG A 322 -16.09 39.01 -13.85
N ASN A 323 -17.36 39.29 -13.59
CA ASN A 323 -18.06 40.34 -14.31
C ASN A 323 -17.29 41.61 -14.00
N ALA A 324 -16.56 42.03 -15.03
CA ALA A 324 -15.83 43.28 -15.10
C ALA A 324 -16.82 44.44 -14.88
N PRO A 325 -16.47 45.45 -14.08
CA PRO A 325 -16.98 46.79 -14.33
C PRO A 325 -16.40 47.32 -15.65
#